data_AF-A0A2M8DQ78-F1
#
_entry.id   AF-A0A2M8DQ78-F1
#
_cell.length_a   1.000
_cell.length_b   1.000
_cell.length_c   1.000
_cell.angle_alpha   90.00
_cell.angle_beta   90.00
_cell.angle_gamma   90.00
#
_symmetry.space_group_name_H-M   'P 1'
#
loop_
_entity.id
_entity.type
_entity.pdbx_description
1 polymer ?
#
loop_
_entity_poly.entity_id
_entity_poly.type
_entity_poly.pdbx_seq_one_letter_code
_entity_poly.pdbx_strand_id
1 'polypeptide(L)'
;MLSSVKKIKTNRLTWINFNDFKNEEADYLRQEYDFHPLDIEDCISPSQRPKLDEYSNYLFMILTFPIYIPEEKKIISAEVNFFIG
;
A
#
# COMPACT_ATOMS: atom_id res chain seq x y z
N MET A 1 19.02 -1.31 5.08
CA MET A 1 17.65 -1.65 5.51
C MET A 1 16.82 -0.40 5.29
N LEU A 2 15.78 -0.46 4.45
CA LEU A 2 14.87 0.68 4.22
C LEU A 2 14.35 1.16 5.58
N SER A 3 14.61 2.42 5.92
CA SER A 3 14.42 2.95 7.29
C SER A 3 12.95 3.00 7.73
N SER A 4 12.00 2.80 6.81
CA SER A 4 10.56 2.96 7.01
C SER A 4 9.73 1.66 6.95
N VAL A 5 10.38 0.49 6.84
CA VAL A 5 9.69 -0.81 6.67
C VAL A 5 9.58 -1.56 7.99
N LYS A 6 8.36 -1.91 8.39
CA LYS A 6 8.11 -2.81 9.52
C LYS A 6 7.66 -4.18 9.01
N LYS A 7 8.30 -5.24 9.49
CA LYS A 7 8.02 -6.62 9.07
C LYS A 7 7.69 -7.50 10.27
N ILE A 8 6.56 -8.19 10.20
CA ILE A 8 6.16 -9.22 11.16
C ILE A 8 6.08 -10.54 10.40
N LYS A 9 6.78 -11.58 10.87
CA LYS A 9 6.79 -12.89 10.24
C LYS A 9 6.37 -13.96 11.23
N THR A 10 5.42 -14.79 10.82
CA THR A 10 5.01 -16.02 11.50
C THR A 10 5.23 -17.22 10.57
N ASN A 11 4.87 -18.42 11.01
CA ASN A 11 4.96 -19.62 10.17
C ASN A 11 4.02 -19.61 8.95
N ARG A 12 2.95 -18.80 8.97
CA ARG A 12 1.90 -18.82 7.94
C ARG A 12 1.61 -17.46 7.30
N LEU A 13 2.25 -16.40 7.79
CA LEU A 13 1.98 -15.03 7.36
C LEU A 13 3.24 -14.20 7.43
N THR A 14 3.48 -13.42 6.39
CA THR A 14 4.43 -12.32 6.42
C THR A 14 3.65 -11.02 6.21
N TRP A 15 3.69 -10.13 7.19
CA TRP A 15 3.11 -8.79 7.10
C TRP A 15 4.24 -7.79 6.90
N ILE A 16 4.15 -6.99 5.85
CA ILE A 16 5.12 -5.91 5.54
C ILE A 16 4.33 -4.62 5.46
N ASN A 17 4.77 -3.62 6.23
CA ASN A 17 4.12 -2.33 6.32
C ASN A 17 5.09 -1.21 5.95
N PHE A 18 4.66 -0.37 5.01
CA PHE A 18 5.36 0.83 4.55
C PHE A 18 4.59 2.07 5.02
N ASN A 19 5.24 2.96 5.77
CA ASN A 19 4.58 4.16 6.32
C ASN A 19 4.76 5.43 5.47
N ASP A 20 5.73 5.43 4.56
CA ASP A 20 6.10 6.56 3.72
C ASP A 20 6.64 6.00 2.40
N PHE A 21 5.71 5.46 1.61
CA PHE A 21 6.03 4.69 0.41
C PHE A 21 6.61 5.61 -0.67
N LYS A 22 7.85 5.34 -1.09
CA LYS A 22 8.58 6.12 -2.10
C LYS A 22 9.08 5.19 -3.21
N ASN A 23 9.81 5.78 -4.16
CA ASN A 23 10.38 5.06 -5.29
C ASN A 23 11.29 3.89 -4.85
N GLU A 24 12.01 4.03 -3.74
CA GLU A 24 12.87 2.96 -3.21
C GLU A 24 12.05 1.73 -2.77
N GLU A 25 10.91 1.93 -2.09
CA GLU A 25 9.98 0.87 -1.75
C GLU A 25 9.29 0.27 -2.98
N ALA A 26 8.97 1.10 -3.98
CA ALA A 26 8.43 0.63 -5.25
C ALA A 26 9.42 -0.29 -5.98
N ASP A 27 10.70 0.08 -6.01
CA ASP A 27 11.76 -0.75 -6.60
C ASP A 27 11.97 -2.05 -5.83
N TYR A 28 11.87 -2.00 -4.49
CA TYR A 28 11.84 -3.21 -3.67
C TYR A 28 10.68 -4.14 -4.05
N LEU A 29 9.46 -3.60 -4.20
CA LEU A 29 8.30 -4.41 -4.61
C LEU A 29 8.51 -5.02 -6.01
N ARG A 30 9.03 -4.26 -6.97
CA ARG A 30 9.32 -4.74 -8.33
C ARG A 30 10.36 -5.86 -8.37
N GLN A 31 11.32 -5.85 -7.44
CA GLN A 31 12.40 -6.83 -7.40
C GLN A 31 12.00 -8.11 -6.67
N GLU A 32 11.20 -8.00 -5.61
CA GLU A 32 10.90 -9.12 -4.71
C GLU A 32 9.57 -9.82 -5.03
N TYR A 33 8.66 -9.13 -5.72
CA TYR A 33 7.30 -9.62 -5.99
C TYR A 33 6.94 -9.44 -7.47
N ASP A 34 6.13 -10.38 -7.98
CA ASP A 34 5.58 -10.33 -9.34
C ASP A 34 4.23 -9.61 -9.35
N PHE A 35 4.22 -8.38 -8.81
CA PHE A 35 3.03 -7.51 -8.85
C PHE A 35 2.95 -6.76 -10.17
N HIS A 36 1.73 -6.51 -10.63
CA HIS A 36 1.49 -5.76 -11.85
C HIS A 36 2.08 -4.33 -11.72
N PRO A 37 2.84 -3.84 -12.73
CA PRO A 37 3.50 -2.55 -12.64
C PRO A 37 2.58 -1.36 -12.33
N LEU A 38 1.33 -1.40 -12.82
CA LEU A 38 0.34 -0.36 -12.56
C LEU A 38 -0.12 -0.33 -11.09
N ASP A 39 -0.17 -1.48 -10.40
CA ASP A 39 -0.56 -1.52 -8.99
C ASP A 39 0.54 -0.88 -8.11
N ILE A 40 1.80 -1.06 -8.50
CA ILE A 40 2.94 -0.39 -7.85
C ILE A 40 2.93 1.11 -8.14
N GLU A 41 2.57 1.52 -9.37
CA GLU A 41 2.42 2.93 -9.75
C GLU A 41 1.30 3.62 -8.96
N ASP A 42 0.16 2.93 -8.76
CA ASP A 42 -0.94 3.42 -7.93
C ASP A 42 -0.49 3.68 -6.47
N CYS A 43 0.50 2.94 -5.96
CA CYS A 43 1.07 3.20 -4.64
C CYS A 43 1.93 4.47 -4.58
N ILE A 44 2.48 4.94 -5.71
CA ILE A 44 3.29 6.17 -5.80
C ILE A 44 2.39 7.39 -5.99
N SER A 45 1.31 7.23 -6.77
CA SER A 45 0.39 8.32 -7.13
C SER A 45 -1.05 8.00 -6.69
N PRO A 46 -1.40 8.30 -5.42
CA PRO A 46 -2.73 8.01 -4.88
C PRO A 46 -3.83 8.66 -5.71
N SER A 47 -4.73 7.83 -6.24
CA SER A 47 -5.86 8.29 -7.06
C SER A 47 -7.12 8.60 -6.24
N GLN A 48 -7.09 8.35 -4.92
CA GLN A 48 -8.21 8.54 -3.98
C GLN A 48 -9.48 7.77 -4.37
N ARG A 49 -9.35 6.74 -5.21
CA ARG A 49 -10.47 5.91 -5.66
C ARG A 49 -10.30 4.49 -5.12
N PRO A 50 -11.17 4.05 -4.19
CA PRO A 50 -11.17 2.67 -3.74
C PRO A 50 -11.38 1.71 -4.92
N LYS A 51 -10.64 0.60 -4.91
CA LYS A 51 -10.77 -0.49 -5.89
C LYS A 51 -10.28 -1.81 -5.31
N LEU A 52 -10.64 -2.89 -6.01
CA LEU A 52 -10.17 -4.24 -5.77
C LEU A 52 -9.88 -4.87 -7.14
N ASP A 53 -8.62 -5.16 -7.39
CA ASP A 53 -8.16 -5.86 -8.60
C ASP A 53 -7.73 -7.28 -8.19
N GLU A 54 -8.28 -8.28 -8.87
CA GLU A 54 -8.02 -9.69 -8.61
C GLU A 54 -7.10 -10.27 -9.69
N TYR A 55 -5.95 -10.80 -9.26
CA TYR A 55 -5.00 -11.52 -10.09
C TYR A 55 -4.95 -12.99 -9.65
N SER A 56 -4.32 -13.85 -10.45
CA SER A 56 -4.24 -15.30 -10.16
C SER A 56 -3.45 -15.63 -8.89
N ASN A 57 -2.54 -14.75 -8.48
CA ASN A 57 -1.58 -14.96 -7.39
C ASN A 57 -1.71 -13.96 -6.24
N TYR A 58 -2.47 -12.87 -6.39
CA TYR A 58 -2.70 -11.89 -5.31
C TYR A 58 -3.93 -11.03 -5.58
N LEU A 59 -4.38 -10.33 -4.53
CA LEU A 59 -5.35 -9.25 -4.60
C LEU A 59 -4.64 -7.91 -4.38
N PHE A 60 -4.94 -6.92 -5.23
CA PHE A 60 -4.59 -5.52 -4.98
C PHE A 60 -5.82 -4.74 -4.54
N MET A 61 -5.74 -4.06 -3.41
CA MET A 61 -6.86 -3.33 -2.85
C MET A 61 -6.43 -1.93 -2.42
N ILE A 62 -7.23 -0.94 -2.82
CA ILE A 62 -7.11 0.45 -2.37
C ILE A 62 -8.32 0.74 -1.47
N LEU A 63 -8.05 1.09 -0.21
CA LEU A 63 -9.08 1.54 0.74
C LEU A 63 -8.86 3.00 1.10
N THR A 64 -9.95 3.75 1.25
CA THR A 64 -9.93 5.13 1.75
C THR A 64 -10.60 5.24 3.11
N PHE A 65 -9.99 5.99 4.01
CA PHE A 65 -10.45 6.21 5.37
C PHE A 65 -10.61 7.71 5.63
N PRO A 66 -11.76 8.14 6.18
CA PRO A 66 -11.94 9.54 6.57
C PRO A 66 -11.09 9.84 7.82
N ILE A 67 -10.27 10.88 7.74
CA ILE A 67 -9.55 11.45 8.89
C ILE A 67 -10.10 12.84 9.16
N TYR A 68 -10.62 13.04 10.37
CA TYR A 68 -11.05 14.34 10.83
C TYR A 68 -9.86 15.13 11.40
N ILE A 69 -9.66 16.35 10.89
CA ILE A 69 -8.65 17.31 11.34
C ILE A 69 -9.37 18.40 12.15
N PRO A 70 -9.31 18.37 13.50
CA PRO A 70 -10.06 19.29 14.34
C PRO A 70 -9.71 20.76 14.15
N GLU A 71 -8.43 21.07 13.96
CA GLU A 71 -7.90 22.43 13.85
C GLU A 71 -8.45 23.13 12.60
N GLU A 72 -8.66 22.37 11.53
CA GLU A 72 -9.19 22.87 10.25
C GLU A 72 -10.70 22.67 10.10
N LYS A 73 -11.34 21.90 10.99
CA LYS A 73 -12.73 21.44 10.87
C LYS A 73 -13.01 20.76 9.52
N LYS A 74 -12.06 19.95 9.05
CA LYS A 74 -12.15 19.25 7.76
C LYS A 74 -12.06 17.74 7.94
N ILE A 75 -12.63 17.01 6.99
CA ILE A 75 -12.37 15.59 6.79
C ILE A 75 -11.51 15.47 5.54
N ILE A 76 -10.36 14.82 5.67
CA ILE A 76 -9.53 14.41 4.53
C ILE A 76 -9.65 12.91 4.33
N SER A 77 -9.31 12.44 3.14
CA SER A 77 -9.26 11.02 2.82
C SER A 77 -7.83 10.53 2.90
N ALA A 78 -7.60 9.49 3.70
CA ALA A 78 -6.34 8.77 3.75
C ALA A 78 -6.46 7.46 3.00
N GLU A 79 -5.51 7.19 2.11
CA GLU A 79 -5.47 5.98 1.30
C GLU A 79 -4.55 4.94 1.93
N VAL A 80 -4.95 3.67 1.89
CA VAL A 80 -4.10 2.54 2.26
C VAL A 80 -4.20 1.47 1.17
N ASN A 81 -3.04 1.07 0.65
CA ASN A 81 -2.90 0.11 -0.43
C ASN A 81 -2.43 -1.24 0.11
N PHE A 82 -3.05 -2.32 -0.35
CA PHE A 82 -2.81 -3.67 0.13
C PHE A 82 -2.52 -4.62 -1.04
N PHE A 83 -1.44 -5.39 -0.91
CA PHE A 83 -1.20 -6.59 -1.69
C PHE A 83 -1.41 -7.80 -0.78
N ILE A 84 -2.26 -8.76 -1.19
CA ILE A 84 -2.62 -9.93 -0.38
C ILE A 84 -2.49 -11.20 -1.23
N GLY A 85 -1.61 -12.12 -0.84
CA GLY A 85 -1.33 -13.39 -1.52
C GLY A 85 -0.34 -14.27 -0.76
#